data_AF-A0A929H978-F1
#
_entry.id   AF-A0A929H978-F1
#
_cell.length_a   1.000
_cell.length_b   1.000
_cell.length_c   1.000
_cell.angle_alpha   90.00
_cell.angle_beta   90.00
_cell.angle_gamma   90.00
#
_symmetry.space_group_name_H-M   'P 1'
#
loop_
_entity.id
_entity.type
_entity.pdbx_description
1 polymer ?
#
loop_
_entity_poly.entity_id
_entity_poly.type
_entity_poly.pdbx_seq_one_letter_code
_entity_poly.pdbx_strand_id
1 'polypeptide(L)'
;TRDIMNLEPLVQKWQAFGWHTIDIDGHDLDQILCACQEAKETKGRPSVIVARTVKGKGISFMENNVAFHGKAPNREEAERALKELE
;
A
#
# COMPACT_ATOMS: atom_id res chain seq x y z
N THR A 1 10.84 -2.59 4.38
CA THR A 1 10.90 -4.07 4.40
C THR A 1 12.25 -4.55 3.95
N ARG A 2 12.81 -4.04 2.84
CA ARG A 2 14.15 -4.39 2.34
C ARG A 2 15.24 -4.47 3.43
N ASP A 3 15.26 -3.51 4.35
CA ASP A 3 16.30 -3.40 5.39
C ASP A 3 16.06 -4.28 6.62
N ILE A 4 14.88 -4.90 6.75
CA ILE A 4 14.48 -5.75 7.89
C ILE A 4 14.29 -7.20 7.44
N MET A 5 13.41 -7.42 6.47
CA MET A 5 13.13 -8.71 5.86
C MET A 5 12.70 -8.48 4.41
N ASN A 6 13.57 -8.82 3.46
CA ASN A 6 13.28 -8.64 2.06
C ASN A 6 12.27 -9.69 1.57
N LEU A 7 11.14 -9.22 1.05
CA LEU A 7 10.04 -10.07 0.59
C LEU A 7 10.01 -10.24 -0.94
N GLU A 8 10.82 -9.49 -1.68
CA GLU A 8 10.83 -9.58 -3.14
C GLU A 8 11.39 -10.93 -3.64
N PRO A 9 10.97 -11.41 -4.83
CA PRO A 9 9.93 -10.85 -5.70
C PRO A 9 8.51 -11.24 -5.25
N LEU A 10 7.71 -10.28 -4.77
CA LEU A 10 6.44 -10.57 -4.08
C LEU A 10 5.34 -11.05 -5.03
N VAL A 11 5.21 -10.42 -6.20
CA VAL A 11 4.22 -10.77 -7.23
C VAL A 11 4.42 -12.20 -7.72
N GLN A 12 5.66 -12.55 -8.05
CA GLN A 12 6.03 -13.85 -8.56
C GLN A 12 5.80 -14.96 -7.53
N LYS A 13 6.02 -14.67 -6.24
CA LYS A 13 5.71 -15.61 -5.15
C LYS A 13 4.23 -15.95 -5.13
N TRP A 14 3.33 -14.97 -5.18
CA TRP A 14 1.89 -15.21 -5.20
C TRP A 14 1.44 -15.98 -6.45
N GLN A 15 1.97 -15.61 -7.63
CA GLN A 15 1.70 -16.34 -8.87
C GLN A 15 2.14 -17.80 -8.78
N ALA A 16 3.29 -18.09 -8.14
CA ALA A 16 3.77 -19.46 -7.94
C ALA A 16 2.85 -20.29 -7.01
N PHE A 17 2.13 -19.64 -6.09
CA PHE A 17 1.08 -20.28 -5.28
C PHE A 17 -0.26 -20.43 -6.02
N GLY A 18 -0.33 -20.08 -7.32
CA GLY A 18 -1.52 -20.21 -8.15
C GLY A 18 -2.54 -19.07 -8.00
N TRP A 19 -2.17 -17.98 -7.33
CA TRP A 19 -3.06 -16.84 -7.14
C TRP A 19 -3.13 -15.97 -8.40
N HIS A 20 -4.33 -15.45 -8.69
CA HIS A 20 -4.46 -14.31 -9.57
C HIS A 20 -3.84 -13.09 -8.89
N THR A 21 -2.81 -12.51 -9.49
CA THR A 21 -2.05 -11.44 -8.86
C THR A 21 -2.13 -10.18 -9.72
N ILE A 22 -2.56 -9.08 -9.11
CA ILE A 22 -2.70 -7.76 -9.74
C ILE A 22 -1.75 -6.80 -9.02
N ASP A 23 -0.84 -6.13 -9.71
CA ASP A 23 0.12 -5.16 -9.14
C ASP A 23 -0.29 -3.75 -9.58
N ILE A 24 -0.54 -2.85 -8.63
CA ILE A 24 -1.11 -1.52 -8.90
C ILE A 24 -0.40 -0.42 -8.10
N ASP A 25 -0.55 0.82 -8.54
CA ASP A 25 -0.37 1.98 -7.66
C ASP A 25 -1.51 2.03 -6.64
N GLY A 26 -1.15 1.92 -5.36
CA GLY A 26 -2.11 1.92 -4.24
C GLY A 26 -2.66 3.30 -3.91
N HIS A 27 -2.25 4.36 -4.62
CA HIS A 27 -2.80 5.72 -4.49
C HIS A 27 -3.59 6.17 -5.72
N ASP A 28 -3.74 5.30 -6.72
CA ASP A 28 -4.54 5.55 -7.91
C ASP A 28 -5.92 4.89 -7.75
N LEU A 29 -6.96 5.70 -7.56
CA LEU A 29 -8.32 5.20 -7.33
C LEU A 29 -8.87 4.41 -8.52
N ASP A 30 -8.53 4.78 -9.75
CA ASP A 30 -9.01 4.08 -10.94
C ASP A 30 -8.39 2.68 -11.01
N GLN A 31 -7.09 2.57 -10.74
CA GLN A 31 -6.43 1.25 -10.67
C GLN A 31 -6.99 0.39 -9.55
N ILE A 32 -7.29 0.96 -8.38
CA ILE A 32 -7.90 0.23 -7.26
C ILE A 32 -9.27 -0.31 -7.64
N LEU A 33 -10.12 0.52 -8.27
CA LEU A 33 -11.47 0.13 -8.68
C LEU A 33 -11.41 -0.96 -9.76
N CYS A 34 -10.57 -0.79 -10.78
CA CYS A 34 -10.34 -1.79 -11.82
C CYS A 34 -9.84 -3.13 -11.24
N ALA A 35 -8.83 -3.10 -10.36
CA ALA A 35 -8.29 -4.30 -9.75
C ALA A 35 -9.32 -5.02 -8.86
N CYS A 36 -10.14 -4.26 -8.12
CA CYS A 36 -11.24 -4.84 -7.34
C CYS A 36 -12.29 -5.51 -8.23
N GLN A 37 -12.60 -4.92 -9.38
CA GLN A 37 -13.55 -5.50 -10.33
C GLN A 37 -12.99 -6.78 -10.98
N GLU A 38 -11.75 -6.74 -11.46
CA GLU A 38 -11.05 -7.90 -12.04
C GLU A 38 -10.95 -9.05 -11.03
N ALA A 39 -10.63 -8.75 -9.77
CA ALA A 39 -10.56 -9.75 -8.71
C ALA A 39 -11.93 -10.41 -8.43
N LYS A 40 -13.04 -9.67 -8.52
CA LYS A 40 -14.41 -10.20 -8.38
C LYS A 40 -14.82 -11.09 -9.55
N GLU A 41 -14.40 -10.73 -10.76
CA GLU A 41 -14.71 -11.47 -11.99
C GLU A 41 -13.88 -12.76 -12.12
N THR A 42 -12.68 -12.78 -11.55
CA THR A 42 -11.82 -13.96 -11.52
C THR A 42 -12.46 -15.10 -10.75
N LYS A 43 -12.67 -16.24 -11.43
CA LYS A 43 -13.21 -17.49 -10.84
C LYS A 43 -12.17 -18.61 -10.89
N GLY A 44 -12.36 -19.63 -10.05
CA GLY A 44 -11.53 -20.83 -10.05
C GLY A 44 -10.16 -20.71 -9.36
N ARG A 45 -9.80 -19.51 -8.87
CA ARG A 45 -8.59 -19.27 -8.07
C ARG A 45 -8.78 -18.04 -7.16
N PRO A 46 -8.05 -17.94 -6.05
CA PRO A 46 -8.02 -16.73 -5.23
C PRO A 46 -7.30 -15.58 -5.93
N SER A 47 -7.60 -14.35 -5.51
CA SER A 47 -7.01 -13.11 -6.04
C SER A 47 -6.26 -12.36 -4.94
N VAL A 48 -5.11 -11.78 -5.29
CA VAL A 48 -4.32 -10.87 -4.44
C VAL A 48 -3.99 -9.60 -5.23
N ILE A 49 -4.21 -8.46 -4.60
CA ILE A 49 -3.85 -7.15 -5.14
C ILE A 49 -2.63 -6.66 -4.36
N VAL A 50 -1.49 -6.55 -5.05
CA VAL A 50 -0.27 -5.95 -4.52
C VAL A 50 -0.35 -4.45 -4.76
N ALA A 51 -0.85 -3.71 -3.76
CA ALA A 51 -0.96 -2.25 -3.84
C ALA A 51 0.34 -1.58 -3.38
N ARG A 52 1.05 -0.95 -4.32
CA ARG A 52 2.29 -0.21 -4.04
C ARG A 52 1.95 1.13 -3.39
N THR A 53 2.29 1.28 -2.12
CA THR A 53 1.91 2.46 -1.31
C THR A 53 3.12 3.18 -0.72
N VAL A 54 2.86 4.38 -0.21
CA VAL A 54 3.80 5.22 0.55
C VAL A 54 3.23 5.27 1.96
N LYS A 55 3.98 4.76 2.93
CA LYS A 55 3.53 4.79 4.33
C LYS A 55 3.49 6.23 4.81
N GLY A 56 2.36 6.68 5.35
CA GLY A 56 2.19 8.09 5.77
C GLY A 56 1.92 9.06 4.61
N LYS A 57 1.46 8.55 3.44
CA LYS A 57 1.14 9.35 2.24
C LYS A 57 0.34 10.60 2.60
N GLY A 58 0.74 11.74 2.03
CA GLY A 58 0.06 13.02 2.17
C GLY A 58 0.61 13.90 3.29
N ILE A 59 1.42 13.35 4.19
CA ILE A 59 2.11 14.12 5.23
C ILE A 59 3.63 13.97 5.06
N SER A 60 4.28 15.03 4.59
CA SER A 60 5.68 15.06 4.16
C SER A 60 6.66 14.44 5.17
N PHE A 61 6.51 14.71 6.46
CA PHE A 61 7.39 14.21 7.51
C PHE A 61 7.06 12.79 7.99
N MET A 62 5.90 12.26 7.62
CA MET A 62 5.49 10.87 7.91
C MET A 62 5.76 9.94 6.73
N GLU A 63 5.86 10.46 5.49
CA GLU A 63 6.13 9.66 4.31
C GLU A 63 7.41 8.84 4.44
N ASN A 64 7.28 7.51 4.29
CA ASN A 64 8.36 6.53 4.42
C ASN A 64 9.13 6.55 5.75
N ASN A 65 8.54 7.14 6.81
CA ASN A 65 9.18 7.26 8.11
C ASN A 65 8.72 6.14 9.05
N VAL A 66 9.66 5.27 9.45
CA VAL A 66 9.38 4.14 10.35
C VAL A 66 8.92 4.58 11.75
N ALA A 67 9.33 5.76 12.22
CA ALA A 67 8.96 6.27 13.54
C ALA A 67 7.45 6.46 13.69
N PHE A 68 6.75 6.79 12.60
CA PHE A 68 5.30 6.96 12.57
C PHE A 68 4.53 5.64 12.30
N HIS A 69 5.15 4.48 12.57
CA HIS A 69 4.41 3.21 12.51
C HIS A 69 3.32 3.09 13.57
N GLY A 70 3.63 3.49 14.80
CA GLY A 70 2.73 3.40 15.94
C GLY A 70 2.89 4.57 16.92
N LYS A 71 3.72 5.56 16.60
CA LYS A 71 3.84 6.81 17.36
C LYS A 71 2.68 7.73 16.99
N ALA A 72 1.91 8.16 17.98
CA ALA A 72 0.95 9.24 17.79
C ALA A 72 1.69 10.57 17.57
N PRO A 73 1.25 11.43 16.63
CA PRO A 73 1.78 12.79 16.49
C PRO A 73 1.57 13.59 17.79
N ASN A 74 2.55 14.41 18.16
CA ASN A 74 2.33 15.42 19.19
C ASN A 74 1.45 16.57 18.65
N ARG A 75 1.08 17.53 19.51
CA ARG A 75 0.19 18.64 19.12
C ARG A 75 0.72 19.44 17.92
N GLU A 76 2.00 19.79 17.91
CA GLU A 76 2.62 20.57 16.84
C GLU A 76 2.69 19.78 15.52
N GLU A 77 3.06 18.50 15.60
CA GLU A 77 3.07 17.58 14.46
C GLU A 77 1.67 17.42 13.86
N ALA A 78 0.63 17.32 14.70
CA ALA A 78 -0.76 17.22 14.26
C ALA A 78 -1.24 18.50 13.55
N GLU A 79 -0.97 19.67 14.13
CA GLU A 79 -1.31 20.96 13.51
C GLU A 79 -0.61 21.15 12.16
N ARG A 80 0.65 20.73 12.04
CA ARG A 80 1.37 20.75 10.76
C ARG A 80 0.77 19.77 9.75
N ALA A 81 0.48 18.55 10.17
CA ALA A 81 -0.10 17.52 9.30
C ALA A 81 -1.44 17.96 8.71
N LEU A 82 -2.33 18.55 9.52
CA LEU A 82 -3.63 19.04 9.04
C LEU A 82 -3.47 20.12 7.98
N LYS A 83 -2.52 21.06 8.16
CA LYS A 83 -2.22 22.08 7.15
C LYS A 83 -1.69 21.53 5.83
N GLU A 84 -1.06 20.35 5.84
CA GLU A 84 -0.59 19.69 4.62
C GLU A 84 -1.71 18.95 3.86
N LEU A 85 -2.86 18.73 4.50
CA LEU A 85 -4.03 18.05 3.92
C LEU A 85 -5.13 19.00 3.42
N GLU A 86 -5.08 20.27 3.79
CA GLU A 86 -5.96 21.33 3.29
C GLU A 86 -5.58 21.76 1.86
#